data_AF-A0A9E4X2R6-F1
#
_entry.id   AF-A0A9E4X2R6-F1
#
_cell.length_a   1.000
_cell.length_b   1.000
_cell.length_c   1.000
_cell.angle_alpha   90.00
_cell.angle_beta   90.00
_cell.angle_gamma   90.00
#
_symmetry.space_group_name_H-M   'P 1'
#
loop_
_entity.id
_entity.type
_entity.pdbx_description
1 polymer ?
#
loop_
_entity_poly.entity_id
_entity_poly.type
_entity_poly.pdbx_seq_one_letter_code
_entity_poly.pdbx_strand_id
1 'polypeptide(L)'
;FEMLTHRLIAGVLTIMLVLAPASAAAQDGFSLRVETSVSCDKATLTATAEGGTGPYNLSWGFGDEDIPLQTDIDGFPVTVDHMYPASGEYVWTLSSTDSANATAEVTGTIVIDGPVVTLTSEPFPPMVVLENGQATVNFSTEVSGGIGPYAFTWDLDGDGSADPADGSGAASFTYTAARKYQASVQVTDDCGLMGSDTLPIVVIDPDEEACHPMAQRIADGVSMLFPSQAEQLYTCEDIFDMVRGGLTGSQLGFGRLWHAYKLAQIIEDLTWEEIRDWKLDGNGWGGLTQLNRFAELLGEHGIRELVGLVISGDATIGEIRHSVRSVLRYEADFDDALARLGDGMSPGELGRFYRTAQDLELDPDQLDTYLAEGVSLQELTHAARLAERSDSDWIQVAEAHTAGYSWGEIGKAQRLADGGDWMSVLDTGIRGTREQVRDEERTDREEDRSNRGQERLERTADQLAARYDVSDQEVLDLYHGTCAQDWGCVRKELRSQSHSEDNPDHGQNTAARLAKQYGVSESEVQSLYDDICGGSWSCVRADLRNKSGRGGGKKPKD
;
A
#
# COMPACT_ATOMS: atom_id res chain seq x y z
N PHE A 1 -96.91 36.26 11.59
CA PHE A 1 -98.12 35.44 11.73
C PHE A 1 -97.67 33.99 11.81
N GLU A 2 -97.97 33.36 12.97
CA GLU A 2 -97.88 31.93 13.33
C GLU A 2 -96.52 31.22 13.20
N MET A 3 -95.74 31.06 14.27
CA MET A 3 -95.82 30.00 15.30
C MET A 3 -95.99 28.58 14.72
N LEU A 4 -95.01 27.69 14.91
CA LEU A 4 -95.06 26.73 16.02
C LEU A 4 -93.77 25.92 16.19
N THR A 5 -93.47 25.73 17.47
CA THR A 5 -92.35 25.07 18.12
C THR A 5 -92.51 23.55 18.27
N HIS A 6 -91.38 22.85 18.54
CA HIS A 6 -91.15 21.70 19.46
C HIS A 6 -90.36 20.56 18.79
N ARG A 7 -89.54 19.74 19.45
CA ARG A 7 -88.83 19.67 20.75
C ARG A 7 -87.81 18.52 20.59
N LEU A 8 -86.70 18.58 21.33
CA LEU A 8 -85.70 17.51 21.51
C LEU A 8 -86.32 16.20 22.04
N ILE A 9 -85.69 15.05 21.75
CA ILE A 9 -85.23 14.03 22.71
C ILE A 9 -84.32 13.00 22.01
N ALA A 10 -83.24 12.63 22.72
CA ALA A 10 -82.20 11.68 22.36
C ALA A 10 -82.60 10.20 22.51
N GLY A 11 -81.90 9.32 21.81
CA GLY A 11 -81.93 7.87 22.03
C GLY A 11 -80.86 7.15 21.21
N VAL A 12 -79.79 6.71 21.88
CA VAL A 12 -78.72 5.83 21.37
C VAL A 12 -79.13 4.38 21.64
N LEU A 13 -78.98 3.45 20.66
CA LEU A 13 -78.13 2.23 20.72
C LEU A 13 -78.47 1.20 19.60
N THR A 14 -77.49 0.94 18.74
CA THR A 14 -77.08 -0.28 17.98
C THR A 14 -78.08 -1.19 17.26
N ILE A 15 -77.79 -1.52 15.98
CA ILE A 15 -77.36 -2.85 15.50
C ILE A 15 -76.92 -2.76 14.01
N MET A 16 -75.78 -3.39 13.72
CA MET A 16 -75.18 -3.57 12.39
C MET A 16 -76.09 -4.27 11.38
N LEU A 17 -76.09 -3.77 10.14
CA LEU A 17 -76.41 -4.57 8.95
C LEU A 17 -75.47 -4.22 7.79
N VAL A 18 -74.50 -5.10 7.61
CA VAL A 18 -73.79 -5.52 6.38
C VAL A 18 -74.01 -4.64 5.14
N LEU A 19 -73.02 -3.81 4.81
CA LEU A 19 -72.74 -3.42 3.44
C LEU A 19 -71.58 -4.28 2.96
N ALA A 20 -71.86 -5.12 1.97
CA ALA A 20 -70.87 -5.89 1.24
C ALA A 20 -69.78 -4.95 0.68
N PRO A 21 -68.53 -5.41 0.56
CA PRO A 21 -67.51 -4.64 -0.14
C PRO A 21 -67.99 -4.46 -1.59
N ALA A 22 -68.20 -3.22 -2.01
CA ALA A 22 -68.15 -2.91 -3.43
C ALA A 22 -66.75 -3.31 -3.87
N SER A 23 -66.67 -4.39 -4.62
CA SER A 23 -65.47 -4.88 -5.27
C SER A 23 -64.80 -3.69 -5.95
N ALA A 24 -63.62 -3.31 -5.47
CA ALA A 24 -62.68 -2.53 -6.27
C ALA A 24 -62.34 -3.41 -7.48
N ALA A 25 -63.12 -3.28 -8.55
CA ALA A 25 -62.68 -3.71 -9.85
C ALA A 25 -61.39 -2.91 -10.08
N ALA A 26 -60.27 -3.60 -10.17
CA ALA A 26 -59.07 -3.02 -10.73
C ALA A 26 -59.47 -2.42 -12.09
N GLN A 27 -59.57 -1.09 -12.16
CA GLN A 27 -59.69 -0.43 -13.44
C GLN A 27 -58.36 -0.63 -14.14
N ASP A 28 -58.34 -1.58 -15.07
CA ASP A 28 -57.27 -1.64 -16.06
C ASP A 28 -57.46 -0.43 -16.98
N GLY A 29 -56.46 0.47 -17.03
CA GLY A 29 -56.36 1.47 -18.10
C GLY A 29 -56.92 2.87 -17.86
N PHE A 30 -56.86 3.45 -16.65
CA PHE A 30 -56.95 4.92 -16.54
C PHE A 30 -55.66 5.55 -17.04
N SER A 31 -55.73 6.34 -18.12
CA SER A 31 -54.57 6.98 -18.73
C SER A 31 -54.91 8.39 -19.21
N LEU A 32 -53.91 9.25 -19.19
CA LEU A 32 -54.00 10.65 -19.64
C LEU A 32 -53.19 10.86 -20.91
N ARG A 33 -53.70 11.75 -21.77
CA ARG A 33 -52.98 12.28 -22.92
C ARG A 33 -53.21 13.79 -22.98
N VAL A 34 -52.13 14.55 -23.16
CA VAL A 34 -52.19 16.01 -23.27
C VAL A 34 -51.62 16.42 -24.61
N GLU A 35 -52.33 17.31 -25.30
CA GLU A 35 -51.86 18.01 -26.49
C GLU A 35 -51.54 19.45 -26.10
N THR A 36 -50.40 19.97 -26.57
CA THR A 36 -49.92 21.32 -26.24
C THR A 36 -49.79 22.19 -27.48
N SER A 37 -50.02 23.48 -27.33
CA SER A 37 -49.71 24.49 -28.34
C SER A 37 -49.15 25.73 -27.66
N VAL A 38 -48.22 26.43 -28.33
CA VAL A 38 -47.51 27.59 -27.79
C VAL A 38 -47.70 28.78 -28.73
N SER A 39 -47.95 29.95 -28.15
CA SER A 39 -47.99 31.23 -28.85
C SER A 39 -47.42 32.29 -27.93
N CYS A 40 -46.32 32.95 -28.32
CA CYS A 40 -45.58 33.86 -27.45
C CYS A 40 -45.18 33.17 -26.13
N ASP A 41 -45.43 33.83 -25.00
CA ASP A 41 -45.23 33.37 -23.64
C ASP A 41 -46.37 32.45 -23.13
N LYS A 42 -47.41 32.21 -23.94
CA LYS A 42 -48.59 31.45 -23.55
C LYS A 42 -48.57 30.03 -24.12
N ALA A 43 -48.75 29.03 -23.25
CA ALA A 43 -49.05 27.67 -23.66
C ALA A 43 -50.49 27.27 -23.33
N THR A 44 -51.13 26.58 -24.26
CA THR A 44 -52.44 25.98 -24.09
C THR A 44 -52.28 24.46 -24.02
N LEU A 45 -52.72 23.86 -22.90
CA LEU A 45 -52.66 22.43 -22.64
C LEU A 45 -54.08 21.85 -22.65
N THR A 46 -54.34 20.88 -23.53
CA THR A 46 -55.61 20.17 -23.61
C THR A 46 -55.42 18.72 -23.17
N ALA A 47 -55.96 18.37 -22.00
CA ALA A 47 -55.94 16.99 -21.51
C ALA A 47 -57.17 16.20 -21.96
N THR A 48 -56.95 14.94 -22.27
CA THR A 48 -57.92 13.89 -22.54
C THR A 48 -57.61 12.68 -21.67
N ALA A 49 -58.62 11.90 -21.29
CA ALA A 49 -58.43 10.66 -20.56
C ALA A 49 -59.14 9.49 -21.23
N GLU A 50 -58.54 8.32 -21.12
CA GLU A 50 -59.18 7.04 -21.41
C GLU A 50 -59.31 6.24 -20.11
N GLY A 51 -60.46 5.60 -19.87
CA GLY A 51 -60.77 4.98 -18.57
C GLY A 51 -61.13 6.01 -17.48
N GLY A 52 -61.15 5.57 -16.20
CA GLY A 52 -61.52 6.43 -15.06
C GLY A 52 -63.04 6.63 -14.87
N THR A 53 -63.43 7.05 -13.67
CA THR A 53 -64.81 7.44 -13.33
C THR A 53 -64.85 8.83 -12.69
N GLY A 54 -65.47 9.79 -13.37
CA GLY A 54 -65.64 11.15 -12.85
C GLY A 54 -66.47 11.20 -11.55
N PRO A 55 -66.34 12.26 -10.73
CA PRO A 55 -65.47 13.43 -10.94
C PRO A 55 -63.97 13.13 -10.80
N TYR A 56 -63.14 14.03 -11.34
CA TYR A 56 -61.69 13.95 -11.33
C TYR A 56 -61.09 15.17 -10.64
N ASN A 57 -60.06 14.95 -9.82
CA ASN A 57 -59.21 15.99 -9.24
C ASN A 57 -57.89 16.01 -10.00
N LEU A 58 -57.59 17.13 -10.66
CA LEU A 58 -56.39 17.33 -11.47
C LEU A 58 -55.45 18.29 -10.76
N SER A 59 -54.17 17.96 -10.79
CA SER A 59 -53.06 18.78 -10.33
C SER A 59 -52.10 19.04 -11.50
N TRP A 60 -52.02 20.29 -11.93
CA TRP A 60 -51.13 20.75 -13.00
C TRP A 60 -49.88 21.38 -12.39
N GLY A 61 -48.71 20.84 -12.71
CA GLY A 61 -47.43 21.54 -12.53
C GLY A 61 -46.93 22.02 -13.89
N PHE A 62 -46.66 23.31 -14.06
CA PHE A 62 -46.22 23.85 -15.35
C PHE A 62 -44.70 23.84 -15.54
N GLY A 63 -43.93 23.58 -14.49
CA GLY A 63 -42.48 23.40 -14.57
C GLY A 63 -41.66 24.69 -14.43
N ASP A 64 -42.30 25.79 -14.06
CA ASP A 64 -41.75 27.15 -13.89
C ASP A 64 -41.69 27.59 -12.41
N GLU A 65 -41.63 26.61 -11.49
CA GLU A 65 -41.61 26.81 -10.04
C GLU A 65 -42.88 27.43 -9.43
N ASP A 66 -43.94 27.64 -10.24
CA ASP A 66 -45.25 28.06 -9.76
C ASP A 66 -45.96 26.98 -8.93
N ILE A 67 -46.88 27.44 -8.08
CA ILE A 67 -47.72 26.55 -7.27
C ILE A 67 -48.63 25.73 -8.20
N PRO A 68 -48.71 24.39 -8.05
CA PRO A 68 -49.55 23.57 -8.90
C PRO A 68 -51.03 24.00 -8.90
N LEU A 69 -51.62 24.14 -10.09
CA LEU A 69 -53.03 24.47 -10.24
C LEU A 69 -53.88 23.22 -10.00
N GLN A 70 -54.79 23.31 -9.03
CA GLN A 70 -55.76 22.25 -8.73
C GLN A 70 -57.10 22.55 -9.39
N THR A 71 -57.66 21.59 -10.11
CA THR A 71 -58.97 21.73 -10.77
C THR A 71 -59.80 20.46 -10.61
N ASP A 72 -61.04 20.59 -10.16
CA ASP A 72 -62.03 19.51 -10.17
C ASP A 72 -62.86 19.57 -11.46
N ILE A 73 -63.00 18.44 -12.15
CA ILE A 73 -63.78 18.34 -13.39
C ILE A 73 -64.71 17.14 -13.37
N ASP A 74 -65.85 17.23 -14.05
CA ASP A 74 -66.79 16.12 -14.19
C ASP A 74 -66.44 15.17 -15.35
N GLY A 75 -65.57 15.60 -16.28
CA GLY A 75 -65.14 14.81 -17.43
C GLY A 75 -64.15 15.53 -18.35
N PHE A 76 -63.58 14.78 -19.30
CA PHE A 76 -62.60 15.23 -20.30
C PHE A 76 -63.25 15.48 -21.67
N PRO A 77 -62.66 16.32 -22.57
CA PRO A 77 -61.40 17.05 -22.42
C PRO A 77 -61.49 18.30 -21.54
N VAL A 78 -60.36 18.70 -20.96
CA VAL A 78 -60.19 19.98 -20.24
C VAL A 78 -59.05 20.76 -20.88
N THR A 79 -59.16 22.08 -20.94
CA THR A 79 -58.12 22.97 -21.50
C THR A 79 -57.74 24.02 -20.48
N VAL A 80 -56.43 24.23 -20.30
CA VAL A 80 -55.85 25.24 -19.43
C VAL A 80 -54.83 26.06 -20.22
N ASP A 81 -54.86 27.37 -19.99
CA ASP A 81 -53.88 28.31 -20.51
C ASP A 81 -52.92 28.71 -19.39
N HIS A 82 -51.62 28.67 -19.67
CA HIS A 82 -50.57 29.10 -18.75
C HIS A 82 -49.63 30.09 -19.43
N MET A 83 -49.21 31.14 -18.71
CA MET A 83 -48.26 32.14 -19.19
C MET A 83 -46.92 31.93 -18.50
N TYR A 84 -45.86 31.76 -19.28
CA TYR A 84 -44.51 31.55 -18.78
C TYR A 84 -43.77 32.89 -18.65
N PRO A 85 -43.08 33.14 -17.52
CA PRO A 85 -42.46 34.44 -17.27
C PRO A 85 -41.19 34.70 -18.09
N ALA A 86 -40.58 33.67 -18.67
CA ALA A 86 -39.35 33.78 -19.45
C ALA A 86 -39.29 32.73 -20.57
N SER A 87 -38.43 32.96 -21.56
CA SER A 87 -38.08 31.92 -22.54
C SER A 87 -37.33 30.77 -21.88
N GLY A 88 -37.58 29.55 -22.32
CA GLY A 88 -36.95 28.36 -21.76
C GLY A 88 -37.70 27.08 -22.08
N GLU A 89 -37.17 25.96 -21.59
CA GLU A 89 -37.81 24.66 -21.65
C GLU A 89 -38.40 24.32 -20.28
N TYR A 90 -39.71 24.06 -20.25
CA TYR A 90 -40.48 23.80 -19.04
C TYR A 90 -41.03 22.37 -19.06
N VAL A 91 -40.71 21.60 -18.02
CA VAL A 91 -41.22 20.23 -17.86
C VAL A 91 -42.53 20.29 -17.06
N TRP A 92 -43.64 20.15 -17.76
CA TRP A 92 -44.95 20.15 -17.13
C TRP A 92 -45.37 18.73 -16.70
N THR A 93 -46.16 18.65 -15.65
CA THR A 93 -46.74 17.42 -15.12
C THR A 93 -48.25 17.60 -14.92
N LEU A 94 -49.02 16.56 -15.22
CA LEU A 94 -50.44 16.48 -14.89
C LEU A 94 -50.67 15.16 -14.18
N SER A 95 -51.14 15.23 -12.93
CA SER A 95 -51.67 14.08 -12.21
C SER A 95 -53.17 14.23 -12.03
N SER A 96 -53.93 13.18 -12.29
CA SER A 96 -55.38 13.12 -12.07
C SER A 96 -55.71 11.98 -11.11
N THR A 97 -56.63 12.23 -10.19
CA THR A 97 -57.25 11.20 -9.34
C THR A 97 -58.75 11.17 -9.63
N ASP A 98 -59.30 9.99 -9.94
CA ASP A 98 -60.73 9.83 -10.18
C ASP A 98 -61.52 9.55 -8.88
N SER A 99 -62.85 9.49 -8.98
CA SER A 99 -63.73 9.25 -7.82
C SER A 99 -63.59 7.86 -7.18
N ALA A 100 -62.98 6.91 -7.88
CA ALA A 100 -62.67 5.57 -7.39
C ALA A 100 -61.24 5.47 -6.81
N ASN A 101 -60.52 6.59 -6.69
CA ASN A 101 -59.12 6.71 -6.29
C ASN A 101 -58.11 6.08 -7.28
N ALA A 102 -58.50 5.87 -8.54
CA ALA A 102 -57.55 5.56 -9.59
C ALA A 102 -56.74 6.82 -9.93
N THR A 103 -55.44 6.65 -10.16
CA THR A 103 -54.52 7.76 -10.47
C THR A 103 -53.88 7.56 -11.83
N ALA A 104 -53.65 8.65 -12.53
CA ALA A 104 -52.87 8.69 -13.77
C ALA A 104 -52.00 9.93 -13.77
N GLU A 105 -50.80 9.81 -14.33
CA GLU A 105 -49.83 10.88 -14.44
C GLU A 105 -49.26 10.92 -15.86
N VAL A 106 -49.09 12.11 -16.39
CA VAL A 106 -48.44 12.36 -17.68
C VAL A 106 -47.56 13.60 -17.57
N THR A 107 -46.44 13.57 -18.27
CA THR A 107 -45.46 14.65 -18.31
C THR A 107 -45.11 14.98 -19.75
N GLY A 108 -44.63 16.20 -19.97
CA GLY A 108 -44.15 16.64 -21.28
C GLY A 108 -43.32 17.90 -21.16
N THR A 109 -42.88 18.42 -22.31
CA THR A 109 -42.08 19.64 -22.38
C THR A 109 -42.79 20.72 -23.18
N ILE A 110 -42.70 21.95 -22.71
CA ILE A 110 -43.10 23.16 -23.43
C ILE A 110 -41.85 24.00 -23.64
N VAL A 111 -41.63 24.46 -24.87
CA VAL A 111 -40.52 25.36 -25.21
C VAL A 111 -41.11 26.73 -25.51
N ILE A 112 -40.67 27.74 -24.77
CA ILE A 112 -40.98 29.15 -24.99
C ILE A 112 -39.76 29.78 -25.66
N ASP A 113 -39.87 30.05 -26.96
CA ASP A 113 -38.78 30.60 -27.76
C ASP A 113 -38.70 32.12 -27.59
N GLY A 114 -37.67 32.59 -26.89
CA GLY A 114 -37.31 34.01 -26.81
C GLY A 114 -36.22 34.39 -27.81
N PRO A 115 -35.91 35.69 -27.94
CA PRO A 115 -34.77 36.12 -28.74
C PRO A 115 -33.46 35.66 -28.11
N VAL A 116 -32.58 35.07 -28.92
CA VAL A 116 -31.20 34.74 -28.61
C VAL A 116 -30.32 35.73 -29.35
N VAL A 117 -29.49 36.45 -28.60
CA VAL A 117 -28.69 37.58 -29.09
C VAL A 117 -27.23 37.19 -29.09
N THR A 118 -26.51 37.58 -30.14
CA THR A 118 -25.05 37.52 -30.19
C THR A 118 -24.53 38.92 -30.43
N LEU A 119 -23.73 39.42 -29.49
CA LEU A 119 -23.10 40.73 -29.52
C LEU A 119 -21.68 40.63 -30.07
N THR A 120 -21.40 41.43 -31.10
CA THR A 120 -20.08 41.54 -31.74
C THR A 120 -19.64 42.99 -31.76
N SER A 121 -18.33 43.20 -31.96
CA SER A 121 -17.73 44.53 -32.00
C SER A 121 -16.68 44.65 -33.09
N GLU A 122 -16.42 45.87 -33.53
CA GLU A 122 -15.24 46.23 -34.31
C GLU A 122 -14.43 47.31 -33.59
N PRO A 123 -13.15 47.05 -33.25
CA PRO A 123 -12.40 45.81 -33.51
C PRO A 123 -12.84 44.61 -32.63
N PHE A 124 -12.51 43.37 -33.06
CA PHE A 124 -12.67 42.13 -32.29
C PHE A 124 -11.33 41.36 -32.21
N PRO A 125 -10.86 40.90 -31.02
CA PRO A 125 -11.42 41.20 -29.71
C PRO A 125 -11.33 42.71 -29.39
N PRO A 126 -12.31 43.27 -28.65
CA PRO A 126 -12.39 44.70 -28.40
C PRO A 126 -11.32 45.17 -27.39
N MET A 127 -10.13 45.42 -27.92
CA MET A 127 -9.02 46.07 -27.26
C MET A 127 -8.69 47.33 -28.04
N VAL A 128 -8.97 48.48 -27.44
CA VAL A 128 -8.78 49.79 -28.07
C VAL A 128 -7.89 50.68 -27.20
N VAL A 129 -7.18 51.58 -27.87
CA VAL A 129 -6.26 52.53 -27.24
C VAL A 129 -6.87 53.92 -27.36
N LEU A 130 -6.86 54.72 -26.28
CA LEU A 130 -7.32 56.10 -26.32
C LEU A 130 -6.42 56.92 -27.25
N GLU A 131 -7.01 57.58 -28.23
CA GLU A 131 -6.36 58.57 -29.07
C GLU A 131 -6.93 59.95 -28.72
N ASN A 132 -6.09 60.85 -28.19
CA ASN A 132 -6.54 62.15 -27.65
C ASN A 132 -7.64 62.02 -26.57
N GLY A 133 -7.52 61.01 -25.70
CA GLY A 133 -8.44 60.74 -24.60
C GLY A 133 -9.77 60.09 -25.01
N GLN A 134 -9.89 59.57 -26.24
CA GLN A 134 -11.11 58.91 -26.73
C GLN A 134 -10.80 57.64 -27.52
N ALA A 135 -11.64 56.61 -27.39
CA ALA A 135 -11.61 55.43 -28.26
C ALA A 135 -13.04 54.99 -28.61
N THR A 136 -13.31 54.76 -29.88
CA THR A 136 -14.65 54.38 -30.37
C THR A 136 -14.70 52.89 -30.70
N VAL A 137 -15.76 52.21 -30.26
CA VAL A 137 -16.08 50.82 -30.62
C VAL A 137 -17.45 50.80 -31.30
N ASN A 138 -17.54 50.09 -32.41
CA ASN A 138 -18.82 49.84 -33.08
C ASN A 138 -19.32 48.46 -32.70
N PHE A 139 -20.61 48.34 -32.44
CA PHE A 139 -21.27 47.12 -32.01
C PHE A 139 -22.32 46.70 -33.02
N SER A 140 -22.47 45.39 -33.19
CA SER A 140 -23.50 44.77 -34.00
C SER A 140 -24.09 43.56 -33.31
N THR A 141 -25.40 43.37 -33.45
CA THR A 141 -26.11 42.20 -32.94
C THR A 141 -26.59 41.31 -34.05
N GLU A 142 -26.47 40.00 -33.84
CA GLU A 142 -27.27 39.01 -34.54
C GLU A 142 -28.35 38.49 -33.59
N VAL A 143 -29.62 38.50 -34.01
CA VAL A 143 -30.76 38.00 -33.24
C VAL A 143 -31.34 36.79 -33.95
N SER A 144 -31.54 35.70 -33.21
CA SER A 144 -32.23 34.49 -33.66
C SER A 144 -33.32 34.11 -32.67
N GLY A 145 -34.36 33.39 -33.10
CA GLY A 145 -35.50 33.08 -32.23
C GLY A 145 -36.39 34.29 -31.90
N GLY A 146 -37.41 34.08 -31.07
CA GLY A 146 -38.43 35.08 -30.75
C GLY A 146 -39.25 35.55 -31.96
N ILE A 147 -40.12 36.53 -31.73
CA ILE A 147 -41.00 37.09 -32.78
C ILE A 147 -40.70 38.58 -32.99
N GLY A 148 -40.21 38.94 -34.18
CA GLY A 148 -39.99 40.35 -34.53
C GLY A 148 -41.31 41.14 -34.67
N PRO A 149 -41.29 42.49 -34.57
CA PRO A 149 -40.10 43.36 -34.49
C PRO A 149 -39.37 43.30 -33.14
N TYR A 150 -38.06 43.54 -33.17
CA TYR A 150 -37.21 43.58 -31.97
C TYR A 150 -36.96 45.01 -31.50
N ALA A 151 -36.93 45.21 -30.19
CA ALA A 151 -36.51 46.45 -29.53
C ALA A 151 -35.16 46.24 -28.84
N PHE A 152 -34.21 47.15 -29.07
CA PHE A 152 -32.84 47.05 -28.56
C PHE A 152 -32.61 48.09 -27.46
N THR A 153 -32.13 47.63 -26.30
CA THR A 153 -31.67 48.47 -25.19
C THR A 153 -30.19 48.18 -24.96
N TRP A 154 -29.35 49.21 -25.05
CA TRP A 154 -27.90 49.09 -24.98
C TRP A 154 -27.37 49.64 -23.67
N ASP A 155 -26.40 48.98 -23.05
CA ASP A 155 -25.59 49.48 -21.94
C ASP A 155 -24.12 49.19 -22.29
N LEU A 156 -23.44 50.18 -22.86
CA LEU A 156 -22.14 50.04 -23.52
C LEU A 156 -20.98 50.35 -22.58
N ASP A 157 -21.25 50.99 -21.43
CA ASP A 157 -20.25 51.27 -20.41
C ASP A 157 -20.37 50.42 -19.13
N GLY A 158 -21.43 49.61 -19.03
CA GLY A 158 -21.68 48.67 -17.95
C GLY A 158 -22.12 49.32 -16.64
N ASP A 159 -22.70 50.53 -16.69
CA ASP A 159 -23.19 51.24 -15.50
C ASP A 159 -24.62 50.83 -15.07
N GLY A 160 -25.28 49.99 -15.87
CA GLY A 160 -26.65 49.51 -15.65
C GLY A 160 -27.74 50.45 -16.16
N SER A 161 -27.38 51.55 -16.83
CA SER A 161 -28.28 52.50 -17.47
C SER A 161 -28.27 52.31 -18.99
N ALA A 162 -29.39 52.62 -19.64
CA ALA A 162 -29.46 52.54 -21.09
C ALA A 162 -28.73 53.71 -21.75
N ASP A 163 -27.82 53.38 -22.67
CA ASP A 163 -27.11 54.32 -23.52
C ASP A 163 -27.93 54.76 -24.74
N PRO A 164 -27.75 56.00 -25.23
CA PRO A 164 -28.40 56.47 -26.44
C PRO A 164 -27.98 55.65 -27.67
N ALA A 165 -28.93 54.91 -28.25
CA ALA A 165 -28.81 54.25 -29.54
C ALA A 165 -30.02 54.59 -30.42
N ASP A 166 -29.94 54.30 -31.72
CA ASP A 166 -31.03 54.53 -32.68
C ASP A 166 -32.14 53.46 -32.61
N GLY A 167 -32.07 52.57 -31.61
CA GLY A 167 -32.99 51.45 -31.43
C GLY A 167 -32.82 50.34 -32.47
N SER A 168 -31.71 50.33 -33.21
CA SER A 168 -31.35 49.27 -34.15
C SER A 168 -30.44 48.22 -33.52
N GLY A 169 -30.18 47.15 -34.28
CA GLY A 169 -29.19 46.11 -33.94
C GLY A 169 -27.73 46.54 -34.10
N ALA A 170 -27.45 47.84 -34.24
CA ALA A 170 -26.11 48.39 -34.27
C ALA A 170 -26.01 49.60 -33.33
N ALA A 171 -24.87 49.76 -32.69
CA ALA A 171 -24.58 50.91 -31.83
C ALA A 171 -23.11 51.32 -31.94
N SER A 172 -22.79 52.54 -31.53
CA SER A 172 -21.41 53.03 -31.44
C SER A 172 -21.22 53.77 -30.13
N PHE A 173 -20.14 53.48 -29.43
CA PHE A 173 -19.82 54.11 -28.15
C PHE A 173 -18.40 54.64 -28.13
N THR A 174 -18.21 55.80 -27.49
CA THR A 174 -16.88 56.42 -27.34
C THR A 174 -16.49 56.41 -25.87
N TYR A 175 -15.48 55.61 -25.56
CA TYR A 175 -14.87 55.52 -24.25
C TYR A 175 -13.89 56.66 -24.03
N THR A 176 -13.87 57.20 -22.81
CA THR A 176 -13.03 58.36 -22.41
C THR A 176 -12.08 58.06 -21.27
N ALA A 177 -12.13 56.85 -20.70
CA ALA A 177 -11.27 56.43 -19.60
C ALA A 177 -10.72 55.03 -19.85
N ALA A 178 -9.46 54.80 -19.50
CA ALA A 178 -8.87 53.47 -19.58
C ALA A 178 -9.34 52.59 -18.43
N ARG A 179 -10.08 51.54 -18.77
CA ARG A 179 -10.53 50.50 -17.85
C ARG A 179 -11.10 49.34 -18.65
N LYS A 180 -11.58 48.33 -17.92
CA LYS A 180 -12.43 47.28 -18.48
C LYS A 180 -13.89 47.73 -18.37
N TYR A 181 -14.62 47.59 -19.46
CA TYR A 181 -16.07 47.80 -19.52
C TYR A 181 -16.75 46.46 -19.82
N GLN A 182 -18.03 46.36 -19.48
CA GLN A 182 -18.87 45.22 -19.85
C GLN A 182 -20.05 45.76 -20.67
N ALA A 183 -19.86 45.82 -21.99
CA ALA A 183 -20.94 46.22 -22.87
C ALA A 183 -22.00 45.11 -22.89
N SER A 184 -23.26 45.49 -22.93
CA SER A 184 -24.39 44.59 -22.99
C SER A 184 -25.48 45.15 -23.88
N VAL A 185 -26.27 44.23 -24.43
CA VAL A 185 -27.47 44.55 -25.19
C VAL A 185 -28.58 43.64 -24.71
N GLN A 186 -29.74 44.23 -24.46
CA GLN A 186 -30.99 43.52 -24.20
C GLN A 186 -31.91 43.73 -25.40
N VAL A 187 -32.42 42.62 -25.93
CA VAL A 187 -33.36 42.59 -27.04
C VAL A 187 -34.69 42.07 -26.52
N THR A 188 -35.74 42.85 -26.73
CA THR A 188 -37.12 42.46 -26.43
C THR A 188 -37.84 42.17 -27.75
N ASP A 189 -38.54 41.05 -27.82
CA ASP A 189 -39.36 40.69 -28.98
C ASP A 189 -40.79 41.25 -28.88
N ASP A 190 -41.63 41.06 -29.91
CA ASP A 190 -43.01 41.58 -29.97
C ASP A 190 -43.92 40.94 -28.90
N CYS A 191 -43.54 39.76 -28.40
CA CYS A 191 -44.21 39.04 -27.34
C CYS A 191 -43.77 39.50 -25.94
N GLY A 192 -42.78 40.39 -25.82
CA GLY A 192 -42.23 40.86 -24.56
C GLY A 192 -41.17 39.95 -23.94
N LEU A 193 -40.75 38.88 -24.63
CA LEU A 193 -39.66 38.02 -24.20
C LEU A 193 -38.31 38.71 -24.45
N MET A 194 -37.36 38.49 -23.54
CA MET A 194 -36.08 39.18 -23.54
C MET A 194 -34.91 38.22 -23.71
N GLY A 195 -33.92 38.67 -24.48
CA GLY A 195 -32.62 38.04 -24.65
C GLY A 195 -31.53 39.06 -24.42
N SER A 196 -30.37 38.61 -23.97
CA SER A 196 -29.24 39.51 -23.74
C SER A 196 -27.91 38.84 -24.03
N ASP A 197 -26.94 39.63 -24.45
CA ASP A 197 -25.54 39.21 -24.53
C ASP A 197 -24.62 40.30 -23.98
N THR A 198 -23.43 39.90 -23.53
CA THR A 198 -22.43 40.80 -22.96
C THR A 198 -21.07 40.59 -23.60
N LEU A 199 -20.33 41.68 -23.80
CA LEU A 199 -19.01 41.67 -24.41
C LEU A 199 -18.02 42.50 -23.56
N PRO A 200 -16.92 41.90 -23.05
CA PRO A 200 -15.93 42.63 -22.28
C PRO A 200 -15.06 43.51 -23.20
N ILE A 201 -14.93 44.79 -22.87
CA ILE A 201 -14.14 45.77 -23.62
C ILE A 201 -12.93 46.20 -22.80
N VAL A 202 -11.75 46.27 -23.42
CA VAL A 202 -10.53 46.79 -22.79
C VAL A 202 -10.12 48.08 -23.46
N VAL A 203 -10.16 49.17 -22.70
CA VAL A 203 -9.68 50.49 -23.13
C VAL A 203 -8.38 50.80 -22.41
N ILE A 204 -7.35 51.14 -23.17
CA ILE A 204 -6.00 51.41 -22.68
C ILE A 204 -5.67 52.88 -22.95
N ASP A 205 -5.14 53.59 -21.96
CA ASP A 205 -4.60 54.93 -22.14
C ASP A 205 -3.10 54.79 -22.49
N PRO A 206 -2.62 55.30 -23.63
CA PRO A 206 -1.21 55.28 -23.95
C PRO A 206 -0.41 56.35 -23.18
N ASP A 207 -1.06 57.39 -22.65
CA ASP A 207 -0.46 58.53 -21.96
C ASP A 207 -0.58 58.42 -20.42
N GLU A 208 -1.41 57.52 -19.91
CA GLU A 208 -1.37 57.09 -18.51
C GLU A 208 -0.26 56.03 -18.39
N GLU A 209 0.81 56.33 -17.65
CA GLU A 209 1.88 55.37 -17.29
C GLU A 209 1.32 54.19 -16.49
N ALA A 210 0.59 53.29 -17.15
CA ALA A 210 -0.03 52.13 -16.56
C ALA A 210 0.85 50.92 -16.83
N CYS A 211 1.62 50.58 -15.81
CA CYS A 211 2.17 49.26 -15.58
C CYS A 211 1.32 48.12 -16.19
N HIS A 212 1.96 47.16 -16.88
CA HIS A 212 1.27 45.96 -17.35
C HIS A 212 0.60 45.23 -16.17
N PRO A 213 -0.70 44.87 -16.23
CA PRO A 213 -1.45 44.40 -15.05
C PRO A 213 -0.87 43.13 -14.42
N MET A 214 -0.24 42.27 -15.22
CA MET A 214 0.47 41.09 -14.70
C MET A 214 1.82 41.44 -14.07
N ALA A 215 2.50 42.47 -14.58
CA ALA A 215 3.73 42.97 -13.99
C ALA A 215 3.43 43.55 -12.59
N GLN A 216 2.34 44.33 -12.47
CA GLN A 216 1.85 44.82 -11.18
C GLN A 216 1.58 43.67 -10.22
N ARG A 217 0.83 42.66 -10.67
CA ARG A 217 0.45 41.53 -9.82
C ARG A 217 1.65 40.74 -9.29
N ILE A 218 2.68 40.56 -10.12
CA ILE A 218 3.91 39.89 -9.71
C ILE A 218 4.70 40.80 -8.76
N ALA A 219 4.84 42.09 -9.06
CA ALA A 219 5.51 43.07 -8.20
C ALA A 219 4.90 43.11 -6.80
N ASP A 220 3.57 43.22 -6.71
CA ASP A 220 2.83 43.17 -5.44
C ASP A 220 3.03 41.83 -4.72
N GLY A 221 2.94 40.71 -5.45
CA GLY A 221 3.09 39.38 -4.88
C GLY A 221 4.48 39.13 -4.29
N VAL A 222 5.53 39.43 -5.05
CA VAL A 222 6.93 39.28 -4.60
C VAL A 222 7.21 40.22 -3.44
N SER A 223 6.71 41.47 -3.47
CA SER A 223 6.88 42.43 -2.37
C SER A 223 6.16 42.04 -1.07
N MET A 224 5.20 41.11 -1.13
CA MET A 224 4.54 40.53 0.05
C MET A 224 5.29 39.33 0.63
N LEU A 225 6.27 38.77 -0.07
CA LEU A 225 7.11 37.72 0.49
C LEU A 225 7.95 38.32 1.63
N PHE A 226 8.00 37.61 2.75
CA PHE A 226 8.80 38.03 3.90
C PHE A 226 10.31 37.98 3.56
N PRO A 227 11.19 38.64 4.34
CA PRO A 227 12.57 38.88 3.95
C PRO A 227 13.42 37.63 3.65
N SER A 228 12.98 36.43 4.03
CA SER A 228 13.67 35.17 3.71
C SER A 228 13.34 34.61 2.32
N GLN A 229 12.28 35.11 1.68
CA GLN A 229 11.72 34.60 0.42
C GLN A 229 11.79 35.61 -0.73
N ALA A 230 12.06 36.89 -0.45
CA ALA A 230 12.40 37.89 -1.45
C ALA A 230 13.48 38.81 -0.87
N GLU A 231 14.59 38.96 -1.62
CA GLU A 231 15.72 39.77 -1.17
C GLU A 231 15.51 41.26 -1.45
N GLN A 232 14.68 41.57 -2.43
CA GLN A 232 14.45 42.93 -2.91
C GLN A 232 12.96 43.18 -3.19
N LEU A 233 12.58 44.46 -3.11
CA LEU A 233 11.26 44.91 -3.56
C LEU A 233 11.32 45.19 -5.05
N TYR A 234 10.34 44.69 -5.80
CA TYR A 234 10.23 44.93 -7.23
C TYR A 234 9.08 45.88 -7.50
N THR A 235 9.36 46.92 -8.27
CA THR A 235 8.32 47.73 -8.89
C THR A 235 7.75 46.99 -10.08
N CYS A 236 6.62 47.48 -10.58
CA CYS A 236 6.11 46.97 -11.84
C CYS A 236 7.09 47.15 -13.01
N GLU A 237 7.77 48.29 -13.09
CA GLU A 237 8.72 48.58 -14.16
C GLU A 237 9.85 47.54 -14.15
N ASP A 238 10.35 47.18 -12.96
CA ASP A 238 11.36 46.13 -12.82
C ASP A 238 10.86 44.79 -13.37
N ILE A 239 9.64 44.37 -13.01
CA ILE A 239 9.07 43.12 -13.52
C ILE A 239 8.88 43.17 -15.04
N PHE A 240 8.39 44.31 -15.56
CA PHE A 240 8.19 44.50 -16.99
C PHE A 240 9.52 44.44 -17.75
N ASP A 241 10.58 45.00 -17.19
CA ASP A 241 11.92 44.94 -17.76
C ASP A 241 12.50 43.52 -17.72
N MET A 242 12.24 42.71 -16.69
CA MET A 242 12.60 41.29 -16.73
C MET A 242 11.92 40.53 -17.88
N VAL A 243 10.66 40.85 -18.20
CA VAL A 243 9.94 40.23 -19.32
C VAL A 243 10.53 40.64 -20.66
N ARG A 244 10.92 41.91 -20.81
CA ARG A 244 11.58 42.42 -22.01
C ARG A 244 13.04 41.98 -22.12
N GLY A 245 13.61 41.41 -21.06
CA GLY A 245 15.02 41.04 -20.95
C GLY A 245 15.94 42.21 -20.63
N GLY A 246 15.40 43.36 -20.22
CA GLY A 246 16.15 44.57 -19.86
C GLY A 246 17.02 44.40 -18.62
N LEU A 247 16.53 43.66 -17.61
CA LEU A 247 17.28 43.43 -16.35
C LEU A 247 18.13 42.15 -16.35
N THR A 248 17.67 41.10 -17.04
CA THR A 248 18.25 39.75 -16.96
C THR A 248 19.05 39.37 -18.22
N GLY A 249 18.98 40.16 -19.29
CA GLY A 249 19.53 39.81 -20.61
C GLY A 249 18.79 38.67 -21.33
N SER A 250 17.75 38.09 -20.72
CA SER A 250 16.95 36.99 -21.26
C SER A 250 15.47 37.16 -20.92
N GLN A 251 14.59 36.99 -21.92
CA GLN A 251 13.16 37.20 -21.73
C GLN A 251 12.53 36.07 -20.91
N LEU A 252 12.00 36.39 -19.73
CA LEU A 252 11.12 35.52 -18.96
C LEU A 252 9.67 36.01 -19.08
N GLY A 253 8.81 35.25 -19.75
CA GLY A 253 7.38 35.61 -19.81
C GLY A 253 6.72 35.65 -18.42
N PHE A 254 5.70 36.49 -18.26
CA PHE A 254 5.00 36.69 -16.99
C PHE A 254 4.56 35.39 -16.27
N GLY A 255 4.09 34.40 -17.02
CA GLY A 255 3.67 33.11 -16.43
C GLY A 255 4.82 32.39 -15.71
N ARG A 256 6.06 32.53 -16.18
CA ARG A 256 7.25 31.94 -15.55
C ARG A 256 7.63 32.69 -14.27
N LEU A 257 7.58 34.01 -14.28
CA LEU A 257 7.83 34.85 -13.10
C LEU A 257 6.78 34.60 -12.01
N TRP A 258 5.50 34.49 -12.39
CA TRP A 258 4.43 34.11 -11.48
C TRP A 258 4.61 32.69 -10.91
N HIS A 259 5.08 31.75 -11.73
CA HIS A 259 5.38 30.40 -11.26
C HIS A 259 6.53 30.38 -10.24
N ALA A 260 7.59 31.16 -10.48
CA ALA A 260 8.68 31.34 -9.50
C ALA A 260 8.15 31.88 -8.17
N TYR A 261 7.25 32.88 -8.20
CA TYR A 261 6.57 33.38 -7.01
C TYR A 261 5.79 32.28 -6.29
N LYS A 262 4.99 31.49 -7.01
CA LYS A 262 4.24 30.37 -6.42
C LYS A 262 5.16 29.32 -5.77
N LEU A 263 6.34 29.08 -6.34
CA LEU A 263 7.32 28.15 -5.76
C LEU A 263 8.00 28.73 -4.53
N ALA A 264 8.32 30.03 -4.50
CA ALA A 264 8.90 30.70 -3.32
C ALA A 264 7.98 30.63 -2.08
N GLN A 265 6.65 30.58 -2.30
CA GLN A 265 5.68 30.36 -1.22
C GLN A 265 5.69 28.93 -0.64
N ILE A 266 6.24 27.97 -1.39
CA ILE A 266 6.21 26.54 -1.03
C ILE A 266 7.59 26.10 -0.52
N ILE A 267 8.65 26.60 -1.16
CA ILE A 267 10.04 26.29 -0.85
C ILE A 267 10.56 27.44 0.01
N GLU A 268 10.32 27.38 1.32
CA GLU A 268 10.61 28.49 2.24
C GLU A 268 12.10 28.80 2.37
N ASP A 269 12.96 27.84 2.05
CA ASP A 269 14.41 27.96 2.12
C ASP A 269 15.03 28.66 0.90
N LEU A 270 14.28 28.92 -0.18
CA LEU A 270 14.78 29.62 -1.35
C LEU A 270 14.06 30.95 -1.57
N THR A 271 14.82 31.94 -2.01
CA THR A 271 14.31 33.24 -2.43
C THR A 271 13.68 33.17 -3.81
N TRP A 272 12.80 34.11 -4.11
CA TRP A 272 12.20 34.26 -5.42
C TRP A 272 13.26 34.46 -6.51
N GLU A 273 14.33 35.21 -6.19
CA GLU A 273 15.50 35.41 -7.04
C GLU A 273 16.21 34.10 -7.36
N GLU A 274 16.56 33.30 -6.35
CA GLU A 274 17.22 31.99 -6.56
C GLU A 274 16.37 31.06 -7.44
N ILE A 275 15.04 31.06 -7.24
CA ILE A 275 14.12 30.25 -8.05
C ILE A 275 13.99 30.78 -9.48
N ARG A 276 13.95 32.10 -9.66
CA ARG A 276 13.94 32.74 -10.99
C ARG A 276 15.22 32.43 -11.74
N ASP A 277 16.36 32.58 -11.08
CA ASP A 277 17.69 32.44 -11.66
C ASP A 277 17.98 30.98 -12.03
N TRP A 278 17.55 30.04 -11.18
CA TRP A 278 17.50 28.61 -11.53
C TRP A 278 16.87 28.37 -12.92
N LYS A 279 15.77 29.09 -13.23
CA LYS A 279 15.12 28.97 -14.52
C LYS A 279 15.86 29.66 -15.66
N LEU A 280 16.49 30.81 -15.39
CA LEU A 280 17.29 31.54 -16.37
C LEU A 280 18.51 30.74 -16.80
N ASP A 281 19.10 29.98 -15.88
CA ASP A 281 20.24 29.08 -16.13
C ASP A 281 19.86 27.85 -16.98
N GLY A 282 18.62 27.78 -17.46
CA GLY A 282 18.12 26.73 -18.35
C GLY A 282 17.52 25.53 -17.62
N ASN A 283 17.52 25.51 -16.28
CA ASN A 283 17.00 24.38 -15.52
C ASN A 283 15.46 24.26 -15.59
N GLY A 284 14.95 23.07 -15.32
CA GLY A 284 13.53 22.77 -15.28
C GLY A 284 12.92 23.02 -13.90
N TRP A 285 11.66 23.49 -13.86
CA TRP A 285 10.89 23.64 -12.60
C TRP A 285 10.72 22.30 -11.88
N GLY A 286 10.48 21.22 -12.64
CA GLY A 286 10.36 19.87 -12.09
C GLY A 286 11.65 19.35 -11.46
N GLY A 287 12.81 19.90 -11.84
CA GLY A 287 14.08 19.59 -11.18
C GLY A 287 14.12 20.16 -9.77
N LEU A 288 13.77 21.44 -9.64
CA LEU A 288 13.75 22.15 -8.37
C LEU A 288 12.78 21.51 -7.36
N THR A 289 11.58 21.15 -7.79
CA THR A 289 10.60 20.49 -6.91
C THR A 289 11.03 19.08 -6.49
N GLN A 290 11.81 18.38 -7.33
CA GLN A 290 12.43 17.11 -6.94
C GLN A 290 13.51 17.32 -5.88
N LEU A 291 14.39 18.33 -6.06
CA LEU A 291 15.41 18.66 -5.08
C LEU A 291 14.81 19.05 -3.72
N ASN A 292 13.71 19.81 -3.71
CA ASN A 292 13.00 20.14 -2.47
C ASN A 292 12.54 18.88 -1.72
N ARG A 293 11.93 17.94 -2.43
CA ARG A 293 11.52 16.66 -1.84
C ARG A 293 12.70 15.83 -1.35
N PHE A 294 13.83 15.87 -2.06
CA PHE A 294 15.04 15.18 -1.62
C PHE A 294 15.62 15.79 -0.35
N ALA A 295 15.67 17.11 -0.26
CA ALA A 295 16.10 17.80 0.96
C ALA A 295 15.23 17.42 2.17
N GLU A 296 13.90 17.42 2.00
CA GLU A 296 12.96 16.96 3.04
C GLU A 296 13.21 15.51 3.49
N LEU A 297 13.65 14.63 2.58
CA LEU A 297 13.92 13.22 2.87
C LEU A 297 15.28 13.01 3.53
N LEU A 298 16.29 13.81 3.16
CA LEU A 298 17.63 13.71 3.71
C LEU A 298 17.72 14.32 5.11
N GLY A 299 16.98 15.40 5.38
CA GLY A 299 16.96 16.08 6.68
C GLY A 299 18.25 16.86 6.99
N GLU A 300 19.41 16.25 6.82
CA GLU A 300 20.73 16.86 7.05
C GLU A 300 21.17 17.77 5.88
N HIS A 301 20.80 17.42 4.65
CA HIS A 301 21.11 18.21 3.45
C HIS A 301 19.91 19.06 3.04
N GLY A 302 20.07 20.38 3.11
CA GLY A 302 19.03 21.35 2.75
C GLY A 302 18.90 21.58 1.25
N ILE A 303 17.79 22.17 0.81
CA ILE A 303 17.58 22.43 -0.62
C ILE A 303 18.62 23.37 -1.22
N ARG A 304 19.12 24.37 -0.48
CA ARG A 304 20.17 25.30 -0.95
C ARG A 304 21.45 24.57 -1.35
N GLU A 305 21.84 23.58 -0.56
CA GLU A 305 23.01 22.76 -0.82
C GLU A 305 22.82 21.92 -2.09
N LEU A 306 21.68 21.22 -2.19
CA LEU A 306 21.37 20.41 -3.37
C LEU A 306 21.27 21.23 -4.65
N VAL A 307 20.70 22.44 -4.58
CA VAL A 307 20.65 23.39 -5.70
C VAL A 307 22.06 23.87 -6.05
N GLY A 308 22.88 24.19 -5.05
CA GLY A 308 24.28 24.59 -5.23
C GLY A 308 25.12 23.53 -5.95
N LEU A 309 24.94 22.25 -5.63
CA LEU A 309 25.58 21.13 -6.32
C LEU A 309 25.21 21.05 -7.80
N VAL A 310 23.95 21.34 -8.14
CA VAL A 310 23.50 21.31 -9.54
C VAL A 310 23.99 22.54 -10.32
N ILE A 311 23.97 23.72 -9.70
CA ILE A 311 24.41 24.96 -10.35
C ILE A 311 25.92 24.96 -10.61
N SER A 312 26.72 24.47 -9.65
CA SER A 312 28.17 24.34 -9.79
C SER A 312 28.58 23.28 -10.83
N GLY A 313 27.68 22.35 -11.14
CA GLY A 313 27.98 21.18 -11.96
C GLY A 313 28.69 20.06 -11.21
N ASP A 314 28.80 20.15 -9.88
CA ASP A 314 29.38 19.11 -9.02
C ASP A 314 28.49 17.86 -8.98
N ALA A 315 27.18 18.01 -9.19
CA ALA A 315 26.27 16.89 -9.36
C ALA A 315 25.10 17.19 -10.29
N THR A 316 24.60 16.15 -10.97
CA THR A 316 23.35 16.19 -11.70
C THR A 316 22.18 15.81 -10.81
N ILE A 317 20.97 16.26 -11.15
CA ILE A 317 19.71 15.84 -10.48
C ILE A 317 19.53 14.31 -10.56
N GLY A 318 20.07 13.67 -11.61
CA GLY A 318 20.09 12.22 -11.74
C GLY A 318 20.92 11.56 -10.65
N GLU A 319 22.13 12.06 -10.41
CA GLU A 319 23.04 11.54 -9.40
C GLU A 319 22.47 11.73 -8.00
N ILE A 320 22.01 12.94 -7.65
CA ILE A 320 21.33 13.21 -6.37
C ILE A 320 20.17 12.25 -6.15
N ARG A 321 19.32 12.01 -7.17
CA ARG A 321 18.22 11.05 -7.07
C ARG A 321 18.70 9.64 -6.77
N HIS A 322 19.81 9.21 -7.36
CA HIS A 322 20.36 7.88 -7.16
C HIS A 322 21.03 7.75 -5.79
N SER A 323 21.73 8.77 -5.30
CA SER A 323 22.25 8.83 -3.94
C SER A 323 21.15 8.77 -2.90
N VAL A 324 20.09 9.59 -3.03
CA VAL A 324 18.91 9.55 -2.13
C VAL A 324 18.26 8.15 -2.10
N ARG A 325 18.21 7.45 -3.24
CA ARG A 325 17.69 6.08 -3.28
C ARG A 325 18.58 5.10 -2.51
N SER A 326 19.90 5.31 -2.51
CA SER A 326 20.82 4.50 -1.72
C SER A 326 20.65 4.77 -0.22
N VAL A 327 20.53 6.04 0.18
CA VAL A 327 20.24 6.43 1.58
C VAL A 327 18.95 5.76 2.07
N LEU A 328 17.84 5.91 1.33
CA LEU A 328 16.54 5.40 1.78
C LEU A 328 16.41 3.87 1.76
N ARG A 329 17.23 3.18 0.96
CA ARG A 329 17.11 1.72 0.78
C ARG A 329 18.15 0.93 1.55
N TYR A 330 19.34 1.50 1.70
CA TYR A 330 20.51 0.84 2.24
C TYR A 330 21.11 1.58 3.44
N GLU A 331 20.48 2.67 3.90
CA GLU A 331 21.00 3.52 4.98
C GLU A 331 22.41 4.06 4.68
N ALA A 332 22.71 4.23 3.39
CA ALA A 332 23.99 4.75 2.94
C ALA A 332 24.15 6.23 3.31
N ASP A 333 25.40 6.65 3.49
CA ASP A 333 25.76 8.06 3.57
C ASP A 333 25.54 8.76 2.22
N PHE A 334 24.92 9.95 2.23
CA PHE A 334 24.56 10.65 1.01
C PHE A 334 25.79 11.16 0.25
N ASP A 335 26.76 11.72 0.97
CA ASP A 335 27.97 12.31 0.40
C ASP A 335 28.87 11.23 -0.21
N ASP A 336 29.05 10.10 0.47
CA ASP A 336 29.76 8.93 -0.07
C ASP A 336 29.08 8.41 -1.34
N ALA A 337 27.75 8.28 -1.33
CA ALA A 337 27.00 7.80 -2.49
C ALA A 337 27.12 8.76 -3.68
N LEU A 338 27.10 10.06 -3.42
CA LEU A 338 27.25 11.09 -4.44
C LEU A 338 28.69 11.14 -4.99
N ALA A 339 29.70 11.08 -4.12
CA ALA A 339 31.10 11.05 -4.50
C ALA A 339 31.42 9.89 -5.44
N ARG A 340 30.92 8.68 -5.12
CA ARG A 340 31.10 7.49 -5.97
C ARG A 340 30.51 7.65 -7.37
N LEU A 341 29.33 8.28 -7.49
CA LEU A 341 28.75 8.60 -8.79
C LEU A 341 29.58 9.63 -9.55
N GLY A 342 30.07 10.67 -8.85
CA GLY A 342 30.97 11.69 -9.41
C GLY A 342 32.30 11.10 -9.93
N ASP A 343 32.80 10.06 -9.28
CA ASP A 343 33.98 9.29 -9.72
C ASP A 343 33.70 8.37 -10.93
N GLY A 344 32.46 8.38 -11.46
CA GLY A 344 32.06 7.68 -12.66
C GLY A 344 31.40 6.31 -12.43
N MET A 345 31.08 5.95 -11.17
CA MET A 345 30.31 4.74 -10.89
C MET A 345 28.91 4.85 -11.49
N SER A 346 28.44 3.80 -12.18
CA SER A 346 27.07 3.83 -12.69
C SER A 346 26.04 3.64 -11.56
N PRO A 347 24.81 4.16 -11.70
CA PRO A 347 23.77 3.97 -10.69
C PRO A 347 23.43 2.50 -10.38
N GLY A 348 23.62 1.61 -11.36
CA GLY A 348 23.42 0.17 -11.18
C GLY A 348 24.56 -0.49 -10.40
N GLU A 349 25.79 0.02 -10.52
CA GLU A 349 26.93 -0.41 -9.70
C GLU A 349 26.78 0.08 -8.28
N LEU A 350 26.41 1.35 -8.08
CA LEU A 350 26.16 1.94 -6.77
C LEU A 350 25.15 1.11 -5.95
N GLY A 351 24.01 0.77 -6.57
CA GLY A 351 22.99 -0.03 -5.90
C GLY A 351 23.37 -1.49 -5.67
N ARG A 352 24.37 -2.03 -6.39
CA ARG A 352 24.96 -3.35 -6.08
C ARG A 352 25.96 -3.24 -4.94
N PHE A 353 26.79 -2.21 -4.95
CA PHE A 353 27.79 -1.93 -3.93
C PHE A 353 27.16 -1.83 -2.53
N TYR A 354 26.22 -0.91 -2.33
CA TYR A 354 25.59 -0.75 -1.00
C TYR A 354 24.75 -1.94 -0.56
N ARG A 355 24.13 -2.65 -1.52
CA ARG A 355 23.45 -3.90 -1.19
C ARG A 355 24.42 -4.94 -0.68
N THR A 356 25.56 -5.12 -1.36
CA THR A 356 26.59 -6.06 -0.92
C THR A 356 27.19 -5.63 0.42
N ALA A 357 27.43 -4.34 0.65
CA ALA A 357 27.87 -3.84 1.95
C ALA A 357 26.88 -4.21 3.07
N GLN A 358 25.59 -3.93 2.86
CA GLN A 358 24.52 -4.26 3.81
C GLN A 358 24.36 -5.78 4.01
N ASP A 359 24.35 -6.57 2.95
CA ASP A 359 24.20 -8.04 3.00
C ASP A 359 25.37 -8.70 3.76
N LEU A 360 26.55 -8.09 3.74
CA LEU A 360 27.77 -8.57 4.41
C LEU A 360 28.03 -7.91 5.77
N GLU A 361 27.16 -6.98 6.18
CA GLU A 361 27.32 -6.16 7.40
C GLU A 361 28.68 -5.44 7.45
N LEU A 362 29.12 -4.92 6.30
CA LEU A 362 30.38 -4.17 6.14
C LEU A 362 30.13 -2.67 6.00
N ASP A 363 31.03 -1.88 6.58
CA ASP A 363 31.14 -0.47 6.23
C ASP A 363 31.63 -0.32 4.77
N PRO A 364 31.17 0.71 4.03
CA PRO A 364 31.61 0.98 2.65
C PRO A 364 33.13 0.96 2.45
N ASP A 365 33.88 1.55 3.38
CA ASP A 365 35.35 1.60 3.34
C ASP A 365 36.01 0.22 3.47
N GLN A 366 35.40 -0.67 4.25
CA GLN A 366 35.86 -2.05 4.38
C GLN A 366 35.63 -2.81 3.08
N LEU A 367 34.47 -2.60 2.45
CA LEU A 367 34.16 -3.19 1.16
C LEU A 367 35.15 -2.71 0.08
N ASP A 368 35.49 -1.42 0.07
CA ASP A 368 36.50 -0.87 -0.85
C ASP A 368 37.89 -1.51 -0.67
N THR A 369 38.26 -1.90 0.55
CA THR A 369 39.52 -2.62 0.81
C THR A 369 39.55 -3.96 0.06
N TYR A 370 38.48 -4.75 0.13
CA TYR A 370 38.39 -6.01 -0.61
C TYR A 370 38.40 -5.79 -2.14
N LEU A 371 37.71 -4.75 -2.62
CA LEU A 371 37.73 -4.40 -4.04
C LEU A 371 39.14 -3.99 -4.52
N ALA A 372 39.88 -3.25 -3.70
CA ALA A 372 41.26 -2.85 -3.98
C ALA A 372 42.23 -4.03 -4.00
N GLU A 373 41.98 -5.07 -3.21
CA GLU A 373 42.70 -6.35 -3.25
C GLU A 373 42.35 -7.22 -4.47
N GLY A 374 41.42 -6.75 -5.31
CA GLY A 374 41.04 -7.39 -6.57
C GLY A 374 39.88 -8.37 -6.44
N VAL A 375 39.21 -8.44 -5.29
CA VAL A 375 38.02 -9.27 -5.10
C VAL A 375 36.80 -8.54 -5.63
N SER A 376 36.09 -9.11 -6.59
CA SER A 376 34.88 -8.49 -7.13
C SER A 376 33.68 -8.64 -6.18
N LEU A 377 32.69 -7.73 -6.29
CA LEU A 377 31.41 -7.84 -5.56
C LEU A 377 30.71 -9.20 -5.76
N GLN A 378 30.85 -9.80 -6.95
CA GLN A 378 30.28 -11.11 -7.26
C GLN A 378 30.97 -12.23 -6.49
N GLU A 379 32.29 -12.15 -6.32
CA GLU A 379 33.08 -13.11 -5.55
C GLU A 379 32.78 -13.00 -4.07
N LEU A 380 32.65 -11.78 -3.51
CA LEU A 380 32.23 -11.59 -2.12
C LEU A 380 30.83 -12.15 -1.85
N THR A 381 29.89 -11.87 -2.74
CA THR A 381 28.53 -12.45 -2.64
C THR A 381 28.55 -13.98 -2.75
N HIS A 382 29.44 -14.53 -3.58
CA HIS A 382 29.60 -15.97 -3.72
C HIS A 382 30.22 -16.60 -2.46
N ALA A 383 31.22 -15.94 -1.88
CA ALA A 383 31.85 -16.32 -0.62
C ALA A 383 30.82 -16.41 0.49
N ALA A 384 30.00 -15.37 0.70
CA ALA A 384 28.96 -15.34 1.72
C ALA A 384 27.93 -16.47 1.57
N ARG A 385 27.42 -16.71 0.34
CA ARG A 385 26.50 -17.83 0.09
C ARG A 385 27.14 -19.20 0.27
N LEU A 386 28.45 -19.31 0.05
CA LEU A 386 29.16 -20.56 0.32
C LEU A 386 29.33 -20.76 1.83
N ALA A 387 29.66 -19.69 2.55
CA ALA A 387 29.85 -19.70 3.99
C ALA A 387 28.54 -20.03 4.75
N GLU A 388 27.42 -19.43 4.34
CA GLU A 388 26.09 -19.68 4.90
C GLU A 388 25.68 -21.17 4.79
N ARG A 389 26.05 -21.84 3.69
CA ARG A 389 25.74 -23.26 3.47
C ARG A 389 26.51 -24.20 4.39
N SER A 390 27.62 -23.75 4.95
CA SER A 390 28.52 -24.52 5.80
C SER A 390 28.62 -23.97 7.21
N ASP A 391 27.77 -22.99 7.58
CA ASP A 391 27.80 -22.28 8.86
C ASP A 391 29.20 -21.76 9.22
N SER A 392 29.88 -21.17 8.22
CA SER A 392 31.25 -20.67 8.34
C SER A 392 31.33 -19.17 8.11
N ASP A 393 32.44 -18.57 8.54
CA ASP A 393 32.73 -17.16 8.32
C ASP A 393 33.05 -16.89 6.85
N TRP A 394 32.32 -15.96 6.25
CA TRP A 394 32.50 -15.60 4.85
C TRP A 394 33.85 -14.91 4.59
N ILE A 395 34.43 -14.24 5.60
CA ILE A 395 35.74 -13.58 5.49
C ILE A 395 36.80 -14.64 5.21
N GLN A 396 36.81 -15.73 6.00
CA GLN A 396 37.75 -16.85 5.79
C GLN A 396 37.58 -17.48 4.40
N VAL A 397 36.34 -17.58 3.91
CA VAL A 397 36.05 -18.09 2.56
C VAL A 397 36.61 -17.17 1.47
N ALA A 398 36.47 -15.85 1.63
CA ALA A 398 37.02 -14.86 0.72
C ALA A 398 38.56 -14.87 0.75
N GLU A 399 39.18 -14.91 1.93
CA GLU A 399 40.64 -15.00 2.13
C GLU A 399 41.24 -16.28 1.54
N ALA A 400 40.57 -17.42 1.70
CA ALA A 400 41.02 -18.65 1.06
C ALA A 400 40.99 -18.52 -0.47
N HIS A 401 39.98 -17.86 -1.04
CA HIS A 401 39.92 -17.64 -2.47
C HIS A 401 41.03 -16.69 -2.96
N THR A 402 41.32 -15.61 -2.23
CA THR A 402 42.42 -14.68 -2.57
C THR A 402 43.79 -15.33 -2.42
N ALA A 403 43.94 -16.30 -1.50
CA ALA A 403 45.13 -17.15 -1.38
C ALA A 403 45.31 -18.15 -2.54
N GLY A 404 44.36 -18.22 -3.48
CA GLY A 404 44.46 -19.01 -4.72
C GLY A 404 43.71 -20.33 -4.71
N TYR A 405 42.93 -20.64 -3.66
CA TYR A 405 42.11 -21.84 -3.63
C TYR A 405 40.85 -21.67 -4.48
N SER A 406 40.47 -22.69 -5.26
CA SER A 406 39.23 -22.64 -6.03
C SER A 406 38.00 -22.80 -5.13
N TRP A 407 36.86 -22.23 -5.54
CA TRP A 407 35.57 -22.43 -4.85
C TRP A 407 35.21 -23.91 -4.61
N GLY A 408 35.64 -24.78 -5.53
CA GLY A 408 35.44 -26.22 -5.41
C GLY A 408 36.32 -26.89 -4.36
N GLU A 409 37.52 -26.37 -4.09
CA GLU A 409 38.41 -26.84 -3.03
C GLU A 409 37.90 -26.38 -1.67
N ILE A 410 37.56 -25.10 -1.54
CA ILE A 410 36.98 -24.52 -0.33
C ILE A 410 35.72 -25.29 0.09
N GLY A 411 34.76 -25.46 -0.83
CA GLY A 411 33.54 -26.20 -0.54
C GLY A 411 33.75 -27.70 -0.28
N LYS A 412 34.86 -28.31 -0.75
CA LYS A 412 35.21 -29.70 -0.37
C LYS A 412 35.84 -29.77 1.02
N ALA A 413 36.69 -28.80 1.37
CA ALA A 413 37.31 -28.71 2.68
C ALA A 413 36.25 -28.51 3.77
N GLN A 414 35.32 -27.57 3.57
CA GLN A 414 34.20 -27.32 4.51
C GLN A 414 33.35 -28.56 4.74
N ARG A 415 32.98 -29.29 3.67
CA ARG A 415 32.22 -30.54 3.81
C ARG A 415 32.99 -31.67 4.48
N LEU A 416 34.32 -31.67 4.39
CA LEU A 416 35.15 -32.68 5.03
C LEU A 416 35.36 -32.37 6.51
N ALA A 417 35.42 -31.10 6.87
CA ALA A 417 35.57 -30.65 8.25
C ALA A 417 34.28 -30.81 9.08
N ASP A 418 33.11 -30.93 8.44
CA ASP A 418 31.80 -31.15 9.08
C ASP A 418 31.50 -30.15 10.22
N GLY A 419 31.71 -28.85 9.93
CA GLY A 419 31.55 -27.76 10.91
C GLY A 419 32.79 -27.48 11.78
N GLY A 420 33.88 -28.24 11.58
CA GLY A 420 35.19 -27.99 12.20
C GLY A 420 36.08 -27.01 11.41
N ASP A 421 37.37 -26.98 11.77
CA ASP A 421 38.39 -26.13 11.13
C ASP A 421 38.71 -26.62 9.71
N TRP A 422 37.98 -26.07 8.73
CA TRP A 422 38.17 -26.37 7.32
C TRP A 422 39.40 -25.70 6.70
N MET A 423 39.99 -24.69 7.33
CA MET A 423 41.22 -24.06 6.85
C MET A 423 42.42 -25.00 7.03
N SER A 424 42.49 -25.72 8.16
CA SER A 424 43.47 -26.78 8.37
C SER A 424 43.38 -27.89 7.30
N VAL A 425 42.18 -28.18 6.80
CA VAL A 425 41.95 -29.14 5.70
C VAL A 425 42.52 -28.64 4.37
N LEU A 426 42.50 -27.32 4.13
CA LEU A 426 43.13 -26.73 2.96
C LEU A 426 44.65 -26.71 3.05
N ASP A 427 45.21 -26.42 4.23
CA ASP A 427 46.66 -26.41 4.47
C ASP A 427 47.27 -27.82 4.40
N THR A 428 46.65 -28.78 5.11
CA THR A 428 47.04 -30.21 5.07
C THR A 428 46.77 -30.85 3.71
N GLY A 429 45.82 -30.28 2.97
CA GLY A 429 45.32 -30.77 1.69
C GLY A 429 44.27 -31.88 1.85
N ILE A 430 43.19 -31.79 1.05
CA ILE A 430 42.02 -32.69 1.09
C ILE A 430 42.38 -34.19 1.07
N ARG A 431 43.47 -34.58 0.40
CA ARG A 431 43.93 -35.97 0.36
C ARG A 431 44.53 -36.42 1.70
N GLY A 432 45.37 -35.58 2.31
CA GLY A 432 45.99 -35.88 3.61
C GLY A 432 44.95 -36.02 4.71
N THR A 433 43.99 -35.10 4.79
CA THR A 433 42.92 -35.18 5.79
C THR A 433 42.03 -36.42 5.61
N ARG A 434 41.72 -36.81 4.36
CA ARG A 434 40.95 -38.05 4.11
C ARG A 434 41.68 -39.31 4.53
N GLU A 435 43.01 -39.32 4.47
CA GLU A 435 43.83 -40.43 4.94
C GLU A 435 43.83 -40.46 6.47
N GLN A 436 43.99 -39.31 7.14
CA GLN A 436 43.89 -39.22 8.60
C GLN A 436 42.55 -39.71 9.15
N VAL A 437 41.42 -39.22 8.60
CA VAL A 437 40.08 -39.67 9.03
C VAL A 437 39.91 -41.17 8.81
N ARG A 438 40.46 -41.74 7.73
CA ARG A 438 40.40 -43.19 7.48
C ARG A 438 41.26 -43.98 8.46
N ASP A 439 42.40 -43.46 8.85
CA ASP A 439 43.29 -44.10 9.82
C ASP A 439 42.68 -44.05 11.22
N GLU A 440 42.06 -42.94 11.61
CA GLU A 440 41.28 -42.81 12.86
C GLU A 440 40.09 -43.77 12.90
N GLU A 441 39.26 -43.81 11.84
CA GLU A 441 38.16 -44.79 11.75
C GLU A 441 38.68 -46.24 11.79
N ARG A 442 39.89 -46.49 11.29
CA ARG A 442 40.51 -47.80 11.31
C ARG A 442 40.96 -48.16 12.73
N THR A 443 41.57 -47.23 13.46
CA THR A 443 41.96 -47.43 14.86
C THR A 443 40.74 -47.68 15.73
N ASP A 444 39.67 -46.90 15.56
CA ASP A 444 38.41 -47.09 16.30
C ASP A 444 37.82 -48.47 16.05
N ARG A 445 37.75 -48.91 14.78
CA ARG A 445 37.27 -50.25 14.42
C ARG A 445 38.15 -51.36 14.99
N GLU A 446 39.46 -51.14 15.11
CA GLU A 446 40.40 -52.11 15.71
C GLU A 446 40.21 -52.17 17.23
N GLU A 447 40.03 -51.04 17.90
CA GLU A 447 39.70 -50.95 19.32
C GLU A 447 38.35 -51.61 19.64
N ASP A 448 37.31 -51.31 18.86
CA ASP A 448 35.98 -51.92 18.97
C ASP A 448 36.02 -53.45 18.85
N ARG A 449 36.85 -53.95 17.93
CA ARG A 449 37.05 -55.40 17.75
C ARG A 449 37.77 -56.00 18.95
N SER A 450 38.76 -55.31 19.50
CA SER A 450 39.48 -55.74 20.71
C SER A 450 38.54 -55.82 21.91
N ASN A 451 37.75 -54.77 22.15
CA ASN A 451 36.79 -54.69 23.25
C ASN A 451 35.74 -55.79 23.16
N ARG A 452 35.14 -56.02 21.98
CA ARG A 452 34.21 -57.14 21.76
C ARG A 452 34.87 -58.51 21.95
N GLY A 453 36.17 -58.63 21.73
CA GLY A 453 36.97 -59.82 22.00
C GLY A 453 37.10 -60.08 23.49
N GLN A 454 37.45 -59.07 24.28
CA GLN A 454 37.54 -59.14 25.74
C GLN A 454 36.18 -59.45 26.39
N GLU A 455 35.11 -58.77 25.99
CA GLU A 455 33.77 -59.04 26.51
C GLU A 455 33.32 -60.50 26.28
N ARG A 456 33.66 -61.07 25.12
CA ARG A 456 33.35 -62.49 24.82
C ARG A 456 34.17 -63.43 25.70
N LEU A 457 35.42 -63.08 25.98
CA LEU A 457 36.33 -63.85 26.81
C LEU A 457 35.84 -63.86 28.27
N GLU A 458 35.52 -62.70 28.84
CA GLU A 458 34.93 -62.56 30.18
C GLU A 458 33.60 -63.31 30.29
N ARG A 459 32.67 -63.11 29.35
CA ARG A 459 31.38 -63.83 29.35
C ARG A 459 31.55 -65.34 29.28
N THR A 460 32.57 -65.83 28.57
CA THR A 460 32.86 -67.27 28.49
C THR A 460 33.48 -67.77 29.79
N ALA A 461 34.33 -66.97 30.44
CA ALA A 461 34.90 -67.26 31.75
C ALA A 461 33.79 -67.36 32.80
N ASP A 462 32.91 -66.36 32.91
CA ASP A 462 31.78 -66.32 33.85
C ASP A 462 30.86 -67.54 33.70
N GLN A 463 30.57 -67.93 32.46
CA GLN A 463 29.73 -69.11 32.17
C GLN A 463 30.37 -70.42 32.61
N LEU A 464 31.69 -70.53 32.53
CA LEU A 464 32.44 -71.70 32.97
C LEU A 464 32.63 -71.70 34.48
N ALA A 465 32.96 -70.55 35.07
CA ALA A 465 33.04 -70.34 36.51
C ALA A 465 31.74 -70.75 37.20
N ALA A 466 30.60 -70.23 36.73
CA ALA A 466 29.29 -70.59 37.25
C ALA A 466 28.92 -72.07 37.07
N ARG A 467 29.47 -72.75 36.06
CA ARG A 467 29.19 -74.17 35.77
C ARG A 467 30.00 -75.10 36.67
N TYR A 468 31.25 -74.75 36.94
CA TYR A 468 32.21 -75.59 37.66
C TYR A 468 32.47 -75.12 39.11
N ASP A 469 31.78 -74.07 39.55
CA ASP A 469 31.80 -73.53 40.92
C ASP A 469 33.19 -73.01 41.36
N VAL A 470 33.89 -72.42 40.39
CA VAL A 470 35.21 -71.77 40.55
C VAL A 470 35.09 -70.27 40.29
N SER A 471 36.11 -69.49 40.64
CA SER A 471 36.10 -68.03 40.38
C SER A 471 36.39 -67.69 38.92
N ASP A 472 35.86 -66.56 38.44
CA ASP A 472 36.11 -66.07 37.07
C ASP A 472 37.62 -65.87 36.82
N GLN A 473 38.36 -65.38 37.82
CA GLN A 473 39.81 -65.19 37.76
C GLN A 473 40.55 -66.52 37.58
N GLU A 474 40.13 -67.58 38.26
CA GLU A 474 40.76 -68.91 38.13
C GLU A 474 40.54 -69.51 36.74
N VAL A 475 39.36 -69.30 36.15
CA VAL A 475 39.07 -69.70 34.76
C VAL A 475 39.95 -68.93 33.77
N LEU A 476 40.13 -67.63 33.99
CA LEU A 476 40.99 -66.77 33.17
C LEU A 476 42.48 -67.11 33.32
N ASP A 477 42.93 -67.45 34.52
CA ASP A 477 44.31 -67.85 34.77
C ASP A 477 44.63 -69.20 34.10
N LEU A 478 43.68 -70.14 34.09
CA LEU A 478 43.79 -71.37 33.30
C LEU A 478 43.81 -71.05 31.80
N TYR A 479 42.91 -70.16 31.34
CA TYR A 479 42.82 -69.77 29.94
C TYR A 479 44.11 -69.11 29.44
N HIS A 480 44.68 -68.14 30.17
CA HIS A 480 45.88 -67.42 29.77
C HIS A 480 47.19 -68.16 30.08
N GLY A 481 47.19 -69.06 31.07
CA GLY A 481 48.35 -69.83 31.50
C GLY A 481 48.40 -71.21 30.88
N THR A 482 47.93 -72.21 31.62
CA THR A 482 48.10 -73.64 31.31
C THR A 482 47.45 -74.06 30.01
N CYS A 483 46.33 -73.44 29.64
CA CYS A 483 45.54 -73.80 28.46
C CYS A 483 45.80 -72.93 27.23
N ALA A 484 46.76 -71.99 27.27
CA ALA A 484 47.24 -71.22 26.11
C ALA A 484 46.12 -70.69 25.18
N GLN A 485 45.08 -70.13 25.78
CA GLN A 485 43.89 -69.55 25.16
C GLN A 485 42.93 -70.54 24.48
N ASP A 486 42.96 -71.82 24.88
CA ASP A 486 42.02 -72.86 24.42
C ASP A 486 40.93 -73.18 25.46
N TRP A 487 39.69 -72.74 25.19
CA TRP A 487 38.52 -73.02 26.02
C TRP A 487 38.18 -74.52 26.14
N GLY A 488 38.57 -75.35 25.17
CA GLY A 488 38.43 -76.79 25.21
C GLY A 488 39.31 -77.43 26.29
N CYS A 489 40.56 -76.93 26.41
CA CYS A 489 41.47 -77.31 27.49
C CYS A 489 40.93 -76.87 28.86
N VAL A 490 40.50 -75.61 28.99
CA VAL A 490 39.98 -75.07 30.27
C VAL A 490 38.81 -75.92 30.79
N ARG A 491 37.86 -76.27 29.91
CA ARG A 491 36.73 -77.16 30.27
C ARG A 491 37.19 -78.56 30.71
N LYS A 492 38.28 -79.08 30.15
CA LYS A 492 38.80 -80.41 30.47
C LYS A 492 39.48 -80.40 31.85
N GLU A 493 40.29 -79.38 32.13
CA GLU A 493 40.93 -79.21 33.45
C GLU A 493 39.89 -79.01 34.55
N LEU A 494 38.93 -78.08 34.36
CA LEU A 494 37.85 -77.86 35.32
C LEU A 494 36.99 -79.12 35.54
N ARG A 495 36.74 -79.92 34.49
CA ARG A 495 36.04 -81.21 34.63
C ARG A 495 36.85 -82.21 35.45
N SER A 496 38.16 -82.28 35.24
CA SER A 496 39.02 -83.21 35.99
C SER A 496 39.11 -82.88 37.48
N GLN A 497 39.11 -81.59 37.82
CA GLN A 497 39.10 -81.09 39.20
C GLN A 497 37.74 -81.36 39.89
N SER A 498 36.62 -81.28 39.15
CA SER A 498 35.28 -81.58 39.69
C SER A 498 35.01 -83.07 40.00
N HIS A 499 35.94 -83.98 39.70
CA HIS A 499 35.78 -85.43 39.92
C HIS A 499 36.69 -86.00 41.02
N SER A 500 37.50 -85.19 41.70
CA SER A 500 38.16 -85.58 42.94
C SER A 500 37.25 -85.24 44.14
N GLU A 501 36.55 -86.24 44.68
CA GLU A 501 35.78 -86.15 45.94
C GLU A 501 36.75 -85.99 47.13
N ASP A 502 37.18 -84.75 47.40
CA ASP A 502 37.61 -84.24 48.72
C ASP A 502 38.01 -82.75 48.55
N ASN A 503 37.02 -81.87 48.27
CA ASN A 503 37.22 -80.41 48.34
C ASN A 503 36.24 -79.79 49.36
N PRO A 504 36.73 -79.34 50.54
CA PRO A 504 35.88 -78.76 51.60
C PRO A 504 35.19 -77.43 51.21
N ASP A 505 35.67 -76.72 50.18
CA ASP A 505 35.04 -75.47 49.70
C ASP A 505 33.78 -75.68 48.85
N HIS A 506 33.58 -76.89 48.31
CA HIS A 506 32.39 -77.21 47.51
C HIS A 506 31.09 -77.10 48.34
N GLY A 507 31.17 -77.33 49.66
CA GLY A 507 30.05 -77.17 50.58
C GLY A 507 29.62 -75.71 50.75
N GLN A 508 30.59 -74.81 50.95
CA GLN A 508 30.31 -73.39 51.22
C GLN A 508 29.76 -72.66 49.98
N ASN A 509 30.33 -72.91 48.79
CA ASN A 509 29.82 -72.32 47.56
C ASN A 509 28.43 -72.88 47.18
N THR A 510 28.15 -74.14 47.49
CA THR A 510 26.82 -74.73 47.31
C THR A 510 25.79 -74.13 48.27
N ALA A 511 26.18 -73.84 49.52
CA ALA A 511 25.34 -73.15 50.50
C ALA A 511 25.01 -71.71 50.06
N ALA A 512 26.03 -70.94 49.66
CA ALA A 512 25.92 -69.57 49.16
C ALA A 512 24.99 -69.45 47.95
N ARG A 513 25.14 -70.36 46.99
CA ARG A 513 24.30 -70.38 45.79
C ARG A 513 22.84 -70.72 46.10
N LEU A 514 22.57 -71.69 46.97
CA LEU A 514 21.21 -72.05 47.37
C LEU A 514 20.56 -70.94 48.20
N ALA A 515 21.33 -70.26 49.04
CA ALA A 515 20.91 -69.08 49.77
C ALA A 515 20.43 -67.97 48.81
N LYS A 516 21.24 -67.62 47.82
CA LYS A 516 20.88 -66.62 46.80
C LYS A 516 19.71 -67.05 45.92
N GLN A 517 19.65 -68.33 45.52
CA GLN A 517 18.60 -68.84 44.63
C GLN A 517 17.22 -68.91 45.31
N TYR A 518 17.17 -69.25 46.60
CA TYR A 518 15.92 -69.40 47.36
C TYR A 518 15.64 -68.21 48.29
N GLY A 519 16.51 -67.19 48.29
CA GLY A 519 16.35 -65.96 49.08
C GLY A 519 16.50 -66.15 50.60
N VAL A 520 17.28 -67.15 51.02
CA VAL A 520 17.54 -67.48 52.44
C VAL A 520 19.01 -67.19 52.78
N SER A 521 19.37 -67.14 54.06
CA SER A 521 20.76 -66.85 54.46
C SER A 521 21.67 -68.07 54.28
N GLU A 522 22.96 -67.84 54.00
CA GLU A 522 23.95 -68.93 53.83
C GLU A 522 24.07 -69.80 55.08
N SER A 523 24.03 -69.19 56.26
CA SER A 523 24.04 -69.88 57.55
C SER A 523 22.85 -70.81 57.76
N GLU A 524 21.68 -70.46 57.20
CA GLU A 524 20.45 -71.24 57.34
C GLU A 524 20.45 -72.45 56.40
N VAL A 525 21.04 -72.30 55.21
CA VAL A 525 21.28 -73.42 54.29
C VAL A 525 22.32 -74.38 54.89
N GLN A 526 23.36 -73.83 55.51
CA GLN A 526 24.41 -74.62 56.15
C GLN A 526 23.87 -75.38 57.37
N SER A 527 23.05 -74.75 58.22
CA SER A 527 22.41 -75.46 59.34
C SER A 527 21.46 -76.56 58.87
N LEU A 528 20.75 -76.34 57.75
CA LEU A 528 19.91 -77.37 57.13
C LEU A 528 20.74 -78.58 56.68
N TYR A 529 21.91 -78.33 56.11
CA TYR A 529 22.84 -79.36 55.65
C TYR A 529 23.41 -80.18 56.80
N ASP A 530 23.90 -79.51 57.83
CA ASP A 530 24.60 -80.14 58.95
C ASP A 530 23.62 -80.80 59.94
N ASP A 531 22.54 -80.10 60.33
CA ASP A 531 21.70 -80.52 61.46
C ASP A 531 20.47 -81.36 61.05
N ILE A 532 19.91 -81.12 59.85
CA ILE A 532 18.65 -81.76 59.42
C ILE A 532 18.91 -82.83 58.36
N CYS A 533 19.76 -82.53 57.39
CA CYS A 533 20.00 -83.37 56.23
C CYS A 533 21.24 -84.26 56.32
N GLY A 534 21.98 -84.20 57.44
CA GLY A 534 23.09 -85.10 57.75
C GLY A 534 24.17 -85.14 56.67
N GLY A 535 24.50 -83.99 56.08
CA GLY A 535 25.53 -83.88 55.04
C GLY A 535 25.04 -84.16 53.60
N SER A 536 23.73 -84.17 53.34
CA SER A 536 23.17 -84.39 51.99
C SER A 536 22.58 -83.13 51.34
N TRP A 537 23.25 -82.60 50.31
CA TRP A 537 22.81 -81.40 49.57
C TRP A 537 21.52 -81.61 48.78
N SER A 538 21.22 -82.85 48.38
CA SER A 538 19.97 -83.19 47.69
C SER A 538 18.75 -83.11 48.62
N CYS A 539 18.94 -83.46 49.89
CA CYS A 539 17.94 -83.26 50.95
C CYS A 539 17.70 -81.77 51.21
N VAL A 540 18.75 -80.97 51.34
CA VAL A 540 18.65 -79.51 51.58
C VAL A 540 17.87 -78.82 50.46
N ARG A 541 18.16 -79.15 49.19
CA ARG A 541 17.41 -78.63 48.04
C ARG A 541 15.95 -79.05 48.04
N ALA A 542 15.64 -80.27 48.49
CA ALA A 542 14.26 -80.74 48.57
C ALA A 542 13.47 -80.01 49.67
N ASP A 543 14.08 -79.74 50.82
CA ASP A 543 13.47 -79.00 51.93
C ASP A 543 13.23 -77.52 51.56
N LEU A 544 14.26 -76.84 51.04
CA LEU A 544 14.15 -75.44 50.60
C LEU A 544 13.11 -75.27 49.50
N ARG A 545 13.03 -76.22 48.55
CA ARG A 545 12.00 -76.23 47.50
C ARG A 545 10.59 -76.46 48.05
N ASN A 546 10.43 -77.30 49.08
CA ASN A 546 9.14 -77.50 49.76
C ASN A 546 8.71 -76.26 50.55
N LYS A 547 9.65 -75.56 51.19
CA LYS A 547 9.41 -74.29 51.91
C LYS A 547 9.06 -73.15 50.95
N SER A 548 9.79 -73.00 49.84
CA SER A 548 9.48 -72.02 48.81
C SER A 548 8.18 -72.33 48.05
N GLY A 549 7.75 -73.60 48.04
CA GLY A 549 6.50 -74.06 47.41
C GLY A 549 5.20 -73.80 48.21
N ARG A 550 5.28 -73.45 49.51
CA ARG A 550 4.10 -73.14 50.36
C ARG A 550 3.72 -71.65 50.40
N GLY A 551 4.47 -70.78 49.73
CA GLY A 551 4.23 -69.33 49.66
C GLY A 551 3.93 -68.80 48.25
N GLY A 552 3.22 -69.59 47.43
CA GLY A 552 2.86 -69.21 46.06
C GLY A 552 1.77 -68.14 45.97
N GLY A 553 2.13 -66.88 46.20
CA GLY A 553 1.27 -65.70 45.98
C GLY A 553 1.91 -64.73 44.98
N LYS A 554 1.43 -64.76 43.73
CA LYS A 554 1.46 -63.70 42.69
C LYS A 554 1.82 -62.30 43.23
N LYS A 555 2.78 -61.55 42.67
CA LYS A 555 2.78 -60.71 41.43
C LYS A 555 3.73 -59.51 41.71
N PRO A 556 4.01 -58.56 40.78
CA PRO A 556 4.03 -58.59 39.31
C PRO A 556 5.38 -58.06 38.73
N LYS A 557 5.48 -58.12 37.39
CA LYS A 557 6.49 -57.44 36.57
C LYS A 557 6.20 -55.93 36.51
N ASP A 558 7.26 -55.12 36.53
CA ASP A 558 7.35 -53.86 35.79
C ASP A 558 8.23 -54.08 34.55
#